data_AF-A0A1I3N659-F1
#
_entry.id   AF-A0A1I3N659-F1
#
_cell.length_a   1.000
_cell.length_b   1.000
_cell.length_c   1.000
_cell.angle_alpha   90.00
_cell.angle_beta   90.00
_cell.angle_gamma   90.00
#
_symmetry.space_group_name_H-M   'P 1'
#
loop_
_entity.id
_entity.type
_entity.pdbx_description
1 polymer ?
#
loop_
_entity_poly.entity_id
_entity_poly.type
_entity_poly.pdbx_seq_one_letter_code
_entity_poly.pdbx_strand_id
1 'polypeptide(L)'
;MNSSYMRAAAAAVALIATPSIASASTVISQKCVSVSSSSGCLFEGDITSDPDAMNAKSYINAQNAYNAFLHAMGSGTPDIALSFLFDTRTTPGLFTGKAFGSWSTPGFLVDYVAVGAGPNFVLYKIAPTSSGSWSTMDIPYESNPREASHLVFFGTESGAVPEPASWAMMIAGAGIAGAALRRRRSEKMRSACA
;
A
#
# COMPACT_ATOMS: atom_id res chain seq x y z
N MET A 1 38.59 -14.34 -77.15
CA MET A 1 38.47 -15.21 -75.96
C MET A 1 38.10 -14.29 -74.81
N ASN A 2 36.80 -14.17 -74.53
CA ASN A 2 36.23 -13.15 -73.66
C ASN A 2 35.93 -13.68 -72.27
N SER A 3 36.09 -12.76 -71.31
CA SER A 3 35.38 -12.65 -70.03
C SER A 3 35.74 -13.64 -68.92
N SER A 4 35.70 -13.28 -67.65
CA SER A 4 35.69 -12.00 -66.92
C SER A 4 35.71 -12.42 -65.44
N TYR A 5 36.46 -11.69 -64.63
CA TYR A 5 36.59 -11.85 -63.19
C TYR A 5 35.23 -11.80 -62.47
N MET A 6 34.95 -12.76 -61.59
CA MET A 6 33.81 -12.68 -60.68
C MET A 6 34.31 -12.91 -59.24
N ARG A 7 34.48 -11.79 -58.52
CA ARG A 7 34.75 -11.76 -57.08
C ARG A 7 33.42 -11.89 -56.34
N ALA A 8 33.27 -12.92 -55.51
CA ALA A 8 32.13 -13.06 -54.61
C ALA A 8 32.38 -12.21 -53.35
N ALA A 9 31.52 -11.20 -53.13
CA ALA A 9 31.48 -10.44 -51.88
C ALA A 9 30.45 -11.10 -50.95
N ALA A 10 30.89 -11.63 -49.81
CA ALA A 10 30.02 -12.14 -48.76
C ALA A 10 29.54 -10.97 -47.89
N ALA A 11 28.25 -10.65 -47.96
CA ALA A 11 27.61 -9.67 -47.10
C ALA A 11 27.27 -10.31 -45.74
N ALA A 12 27.96 -9.89 -44.68
CA ALA A 12 27.63 -10.26 -43.31
C ALA A 12 26.45 -9.40 -42.82
N VAL A 13 25.27 -9.99 -42.67
CA VAL A 13 24.10 -9.37 -42.03
C VAL A 13 24.27 -9.49 -40.53
N ALA A 14 24.65 -8.39 -39.87
CA ALA A 14 24.65 -8.30 -38.41
C ALA A 14 23.20 -8.13 -37.92
N LEU A 15 22.63 -9.19 -37.34
CA LEU A 15 21.39 -9.13 -36.59
C LEU A 15 21.64 -8.33 -35.31
N ILE A 16 21.15 -7.09 -35.26
CA ILE A 16 21.12 -6.30 -34.04
C ILE A 16 20.01 -6.89 -33.16
N ALA A 17 20.37 -7.77 -32.24
CA ALA A 17 19.47 -8.20 -31.19
C ALA A 17 19.22 -7.00 -30.26
N THR A 18 18.06 -6.36 -30.40
CA THR A 18 17.60 -5.37 -29.42
C THR A 18 17.43 -6.10 -28.08
N PRO A 19 18.07 -5.65 -26.98
CA PRO A 19 17.80 -6.22 -25.67
C PRO A 19 16.33 -5.91 -25.33
N SER A 20 15.51 -6.95 -25.29
CA SER A 20 14.18 -6.90 -24.68
C SER A 20 14.38 -6.66 -23.19
N ILE A 21 14.23 -5.40 -22.77
CA ILE A 21 14.10 -5.07 -21.36
C ILE A 21 12.77 -5.70 -20.95
N ALA A 22 12.84 -6.81 -20.20
CA ALA A 22 11.67 -7.40 -19.60
C ALA A 22 11.18 -6.44 -18.50
N SER A 23 10.42 -5.42 -18.90
CA SER A 23 9.66 -4.60 -17.96
C SER A 23 8.62 -5.53 -17.34
N ALA A 24 8.79 -5.85 -16.07
CA ALA A 24 7.73 -6.43 -15.25
C ALA A 24 6.59 -5.40 -15.17
N SER A 25 5.71 -5.43 -16.17
CA SER A 25 4.54 -4.56 -16.27
C SER A 25 3.49 -5.05 -15.28
N THR A 26 2.91 -4.12 -14.52
CA THR A 26 1.79 -4.40 -13.63
C THR A 26 0.53 -4.63 -14.46
N VAL A 27 0.30 -5.88 -14.86
CA VAL A 27 -0.85 -6.27 -15.68
C VAL A 27 -1.87 -6.99 -14.80
N ILE A 28 -3.15 -6.66 -14.97
CA ILE A 28 -4.22 -7.38 -14.29
C ILE A 28 -4.36 -8.78 -14.90
N SER A 29 -4.17 -9.80 -14.07
CA SER A 29 -4.44 -11.18 -14.45
C SER A 29 -5.95 -11.37 -14.56
N GLN A 30 -6.42 -12.32 -15.39
CA GLN A 30 -7.85 -12.48 -15.77
C GLN A 30 -8.82 -12.79 -14.60
N LYS A 31 -8.36 -12.78 -13.35
CA LYS A 31 -9.14 -12.88 -12.11
C LYS A 31 -9.26 -11.52 -11.40
N CYS A 32 -9.87 -10.54 -12.05
CA CYS A 32 -10.27 -9.29 -11.39
C CYS A 32 -11.74 -9.04 -11.73
N VAL A 33 -12.63 -9.07 -10.74
CA VAL A 33 -14.01 -8.59 -10.88
C VAL A 33 -14.10 -7.18 -10.30
N SER A 34 -13.51 -6.96 -9.12
CA SER A 34 -13.31 -5.65 -8.50
C SER A 34 -12.37 -5.78 -7.30
N VAL A 35 -11.60 -4.73 -7.00
CA VAL A 35 -10.78 -4.67 -5.76
C VAL A 35 -11.63 -4.70 -4.50
N SER A 36 -12.93 -4.37 -4.58
CA SER A 36 -13.85 -4.43 -3.44
C SER A 36 -14.47 -5.81 -3.21
N SER A 37 -14.16 -6.79 -4.06
CA SER A 37 -14.55 -8.18 -3.82
C SER A 37 -13.65 -8.81 -2.75
N SER A 38 -14.13 -9.84 -2.08
CA SER A 38 -13.35 -10.55 -1.04
C SER A 38 -12.04 -11.15 -1.57
N SER A 39 -11.94 -11.39 -2.87
CA SER A 39 -10.75 -11.94 -3.54
C SER A 39 -9.85 -10.87 -4.17
N GLY A 40 -10.21 -9.59 -4.08
CA GLY A 40 -9.43 -8.49 -4.66
C GLY A 40 -9.24 -8.59 -6.17
N CYS A 41 -8.17 -7.96 -6.66
CA CYS A 41 -7.72 -8.09 -8.04
C CYS A 41 -6.28 -8.55 -8.11
N LEU A 42 -6.03 -9.62 -8.86
CA LEU A 42 -4.71 -10.19 -9.07
C LEU A 42 -3.95 -9.44 -10.17
N PHE A 43 -2.72 -9.04 -9.85
CA PHE A 43 -1.78 -8.41 -10.76
C PHE A 43 -0.56 -9.31 -10.93
N GLU A 44 -0.07 -9.37 -12.17
CA GLU A 44 1.25 -9.89 -12.50
C GLU A 44 2.26 -8.76 -12.35
N GLY A 45 3.37 -9.04 -11.65
CA GLY A 45 4.41 -8.07 -11.34
C GLY A 45 4.60 -7.85 -9.84
N ASP A 46 5.35 -6.79 -9.54
CA ASP A 46 5.72 -6.37 -8.19
C ASP A 46 5.23 -4.92 -8.01
N ILE A 47 4.82 -4.56 -6.80
CA ILE A 47 4.32 -3.23 -6.47
C ILE A 47 5.26 -2.58 -5.47
N THR A 48 5.65 -1.33 -5.68
CA THR A 48 6.60 -0.62 -4.79
C THR A 48 6.04 0.70 -4.29
N SER A 49 6.72 1.27 -3.30
CA SER A 49 6.46 2.62 -2.79
C SER A 49 6.83 3.74 -3.78
N ASP A 50 7.31 3.41 -4.99
CA ASP A 50 7.79 4.38 -5.96
C ASP A 50 6.61 5.09 -6.63
N PRO A 51 6.50 6.44 -6.57
CA PRO A 51 5.46 7.19 -7.24
C PRO A 51 5.73 7.44 -8.74
N ASP A 52 6.91 7.10 -9.25
CA ASP A 52 7.25 7.36 -10.66
C ASP A 52 6.49 6.42 -11.60
N ALA A 53 5.56 6.97 -12.39
CA ALA A 53 4.81 6.23 -13.40
C ALA A 53 5.71 5.60 -14.49
N MET A 54 6.95 6.06 -14.65
CA MET A 54 7.92 5.42 -15.55
C MET A 54 8.50 4.12 -14.96
N ASN A 55 8.42 3.92 -13.65
CA ASN A 55 8.81 2.68 -13.01
C ASN A 55 7.70 1.64 -13.16
N ALA A 56 7.97 0.55 -13.89
CA ALA A 56 6.99 -0.50 -14.15
C ALA A 56 6.37 -1.11 -12.87
N LYS A 57 7.09 -1.04 -11.73
CA LYS A 57 6.64 -1.52 -10.42
C LYS A 57 5.93 -0.47 -9.56
N SER A 58 5.80 0.77 -10.04
CA SER A 58 5.15 1.84 -9.28
C SER A 58 3.69 1.50 -8.95
N TYR A 59 3.26 1.89 -7.74
CA TYR A 59 1.85 1.79 -7.36
C TYR A 59 0.93 2.64 -8.25
N ILE A 60 1.45 3.69 -8.90
CA ILE A 60 0.72 4.49 -9.89
C ILE A 60 0.39 3.65 -11.13
N ASN A 61 1.29 2.75 -11.55
CA ASN A 61 1.01 1.86 -12.67
C ASN A 61 -0.05 0.81 -12.31
N ALA A 62 -0.03 0.27 -11.09
CA ALA A 62 -1.09 -0.61 -10.61
C ALA A 62 -2.46 0.09 -10.54
N GLN A 63 -2.49 1.34 -10.07
CA GLN A 63 -3.69 2.19 -10.07
C GLN A 63 -4.22 2.40 -11.50
N ASN A 64 -3.35 2.82 -12.41
CA ASN A 64 -3.73 3.09 -13.80
C ASN A 64 -4.22 1.83 -14.50
N ALA A 65 -3.59 0.68 -14.27
CA ALA A 65 -4.02 -0.61 -14.80
C ALA A 65 -5.43 -0.98 -14.30
N TYR A 66 -5.72 -0.77 -13.02
CA TYR A 66 -7.06 -1.01 -12.47
C TYR A 66 -8.12 -0.09 -13.03
N ASN A 67 -7.85 1.21 -13.09
CA ASN A 67 -8.79 2.18 -13.64
C ASN A 67 -9.06 1.89 -15.13
N ALA A 68 -8.02 1.61 -15.91
CA ALA A 68 -8.16 1.21 -17.32
C ALA A 68 -9.02 -0.06 -17.47
N PHE A 69 -8.86 -1.04 -16.59
CA PHE A 69 -9.68 -2.25 -16.56
C PHE A 69 -11.14 -1.95 -16.24
N LEU A 70 -11.42 -1.10 -15.25
CA LEU A 70 -12.78 -0.67 -14.91
C LEU A 70 -13.48 0.07 -16.06
N HIS A 71 -12.75 0.94 -16.76
CA HIS A 71 -13.23 1.64 -17.96
C HIS A 71 -13.51 0.66 -19.10
N ALA A 72 -12.60 -0.29 -19.34
CA ALA A 72 -12.76 -1.30 -20.39
C ALA A 72 -13.97 -2.22 -20.16
N MET A 73 -14.31 -2.52 -18.90
CA MET A 73 -15.48 -3.31 -18.55
C MET A 73 -16.80 -2.52 -18.47
N GLY A 74 -16.76 -1.19 -18.56
CA GLY A 74 -17.96 -0.34 -18.46
C GLY A 74 -18.66 -0.43 -17.09
N SER A 75 -17.92 -0.70 -16.01
CA SER A 75 -18.48 -0.98 -14.68
C SER A 75 -19.22 0.20 -14.03
N GLY A 76 -19.04 1.43 -14.53
CA GLY A 76 -19.59 2.65 -13.94
C GLY A 76 -19.06 2.99 -12.54
N THR A 77 -18.06 2.23 -12.06
CA THR A 77 -17.40 2.51 -10.78
C THR A 77 -16.37 3.64 -10.95
N PRO A 78 -16.23 4.54 -9.96
CA PRO A 78 -15.27 5.62 -10.04
C PRO A 78 -13.84 5.09 -9.98
N ASP A 79 -12.91 5.81 -10.61
CA ASP A 79 -11.48 5.55 -10.55
C ASP A 79 -11.00 5.54 -9.09
N ILE A 80 -10.05 4.64 -8.80
CA ILE A 80 -9.38 4.62 -7.52
C ILE A 80 -8.17 5.55 -7.54
N ALA A 81 -7.86 6.10 -6.36
CA ALA A 81 -6.63 6.83 -6.09
C ALA A 81 -5.92 6.14 -4.91
N LEU A 82 -4.70 5.68 -5.14
CA LEU A 82 -3.85 5.04 -4.15
C LEU A 82 -2.96 6.11 -3.50
N SER A 83 -3.19 6.37 -2.21
CA SER A 83 -2.34 7.24 -1.40
C SER A 83 -1.38 6.38 -0.59
N PHE A 84 -0.11 6.33 -0.99
CA PHE A 84 0.89 5.49 -0.33
C PHE A 84 1.08 5.86 1.15
N LEU A 85 1.10 4.85 2.01
CA LEU A 85 1.43 4.98 3.43
C LEU A 85 2.75 4.28 3.75
N PHE A 86 2.78 2.95 3.63
CA PHE A 86 3.91 2.13 4.06
C PHE A 86 4.16 0.96 3.13
N ASP A 87 5.41 0.50 3.11
CA ASP A 87 5.84 -0.75 2.50
C ASP A 87 6.59 -1.56 3.56
N THR A 88 6.19 -2.81 3.77
CA THR A 88 6.81 -3.65 4.79
C THR A 88 8.27 -3.99 4.53
N ARG A 89 8.77 -3.77 3.30
CA ARG A 89 10.21 -3.89 2.99
C ARG A 89 11.03 -2.79 3.65
N THR A 90 10.48 -1.59 3.76
CA THR A 90 11.16 -0.42 4.35
C THR A 90 10.76 -0.19 5.80
N THR A 91 9.55 -0.58 6.17
CA THR A 91 9.00 -0.47 7.53
C THR A 91 8.59 -1.86 8.05
N PRO A 92 9.55 -2.68 8.49
CA PRO A 92 9.26 -4.02 9.00
C PRO A 92 8.48 -3.96 10.33
N GLY A 93 7.78 -5.04 10.66
CA GLY A 93 7.06 -5.19 11.95
C GLY A 93 5.60 -4.72 11.96
N LEU A 94 5.07 -4.27 10.82
CA LEU A 94 3.66 -3.87 10.69
C LEU A 94 2.69 -5.05 10.49
N PHE A 95 3.20 -6.25 10.23
CA PHE A 95 2.40 -7.45 9.95
C PHE A 95 3.02 -8.70 10.59
N THR A 96 2.19 -9.72 10.75
CA THR A 96 2.54 -11.03 11.31
C THR A 96 2.25 -12.14 10.30
N GLY A 97 2.95 -13.26 10.43
CA GLY A 97 2.73 -14.45 9.62
C GLY A 97 3.53 -14.46 8.31
N LYS A 98 3.43 -15.59 7.59
CA LYS A 98 4.19 -15.85 6.35
C LYS A 98 3.29 -16.00 5.12
N ALA A 99 2.23 -16.80 5.22
CA ALA A 99 1.25 -17.00 4.14
C ALA A 99 -0.10 -16.34 4.44
N PHE A 100 -0.37 -16.12 5.72
CA PHE A 100 -1.54 -15.43 6.25
C PHE A 100 -1.17 -14.84 7.60
N GLY A 101 -1.92 -13.83 8.03
CA GLY A 101 -1.76 -13.26 9.35
C GLY A 101 -2.54 -11.97 9.51
N SER A 102 -2.05 -11.11 10.39
CA SER A 102 -2.65 -9.81 10.69
C SER A 102 -1.67 -8.67 10.48
N TRP A 103 -2.20 -7.47 10.31
CA TRP A 103 -1.44 -6.23 10.25
C TRP A 103 -2.06 -5.20 11.18
N SER A 104 -1.23 -4.25 11.63
CA SER A 104 -1.63 -3.16 12.52
C SER A 104 -0.82 -1.91 12.21
N THR A 105 -1.51 -0.82 11.92
CA THR A 105 -0.95 0.49 11.58
C THR A 105 -1.54 1.57 12.50
N PRO A 106 -1.13 1.65 13.78
CA PRO A 106 -1.63 2.67 14.68
C PRO A 106 -1.40 4.09 14.13
N GLY A 107 -2.43 4.93 14.14
CA GLY A 107 -2.37 6.30 13.63
C GLY A 107 -2.65 6.44 12.13
N PHE A 108 -2.96 5.35 11.42
CA PHE A 108 -3.26 5.37 9.99
C PHE A 108 -4.53 4.57 9.70
N LEU A 109 -5.34 5.08 8.78
CA LEU A 109 -6.49 4.38 8.20
C LEU A 109 -6.08 3.85 6.83
N VAL A 110 -6.13 2.53 6.68
CA VAL A 110 -5.82 1.84 5.44
C VAL A 110 -7.12 1.61 4.68
N ASP A 111 -7.18 2.11 3.45
CA ASP A 111 -8.28 1.92 2.50
C ASP A 111 -7.99 0.80 1.49
N TYR A 112 -6.71 0.64 1.13
CA TYR A 112 -6.27 -0.43 0.24
C TYR A 112 -5.02 -1.11 0.77
N VAL A 113 -4.93 -2.41 0.55
CA VAL A 113 -3.76 -3.22 0.87
C VAL A 113 -3.38 -4.05 -0.34
N ALA A 114 -2.11 -3.99 -0.73
CA ALA A 114 -1.54 -4.88 -1.73
C ALA A 114 -0.72 -5.97 -1.02
N VAL A 115 -1.04 -7.23 -1.28
CA VAL A 115 -0.32 -8.39 -0.74
C VAL A 115 0.52 -8.99 -1.86
N GLY A 116 1.84 -8.88 -1.77
CA GLY A 116 2.78 -9.43 -2.75
C GLY A 116 3.28 -10.81 -2.34
N ALA A 117 3.30 -11.77 -3.28
CA ALA A 117 3.94 -13.07 -3.10
C ALA A 117 4.54 -13.57 -4.42
N GLY A 118 5.85 -13.81 -4.42
CA GLY A 118 6.57 -14.20 -5.63
C GLY A 118 6.46 -13.13 -6.74
N PRO A 119 6.04 -13.49 -7.96
CA PRO A 119 5.96 -12.55 -9.09
C PRO A 119 4.62 -11.82 -9.20
N ASN A 120 3.71 -12.01 -8.25
CA ASN A 120 2.34 -11.49 -8.33
C ASN A 120 1.97 -10.75 -7.04
N PHE A 121 0.96 -9.89 -7.12
CA PHE A 121 0.32 -9.31 -5.94
C PHE A 121 -1.19 -9.20 -6.13
N VAL A 122 -1.93 -9.16 -5.02
CA VAL A 122 -3.37 -8.90 -5.04
C VAL A 122 -3.64 -7.58 -4.34
N LEU A 123 -4.40 -6.70 -4.99
CA LEU A 123 -4.88 -5.45 -4.41
C LEU A 123 -6.30 -5.64 -3.88
N TYR A 124 -6.48 -5.33 -2.60
CA TYR A 124 -7.76 -5.37 -1.91
C TYR A 124 -8.17 -3.96 -1.50
N LYS A 125 -9.45 -3.64 -1.70
CA LYS A 125 -10.09 -2.51 -1.05
C LYS A 125 -10.72 -3.00 0.25
N ILE A 126 -10.40 -2.32 1.33
CA ILE A 126 -10.93 -2.57 2.65
C ILE A 126 -11.69 -1.34 3.13
N ALA A 127 -12.56 -1.51 4.13
CA ALA A 127 -13.09 -0.35 4.83
C ALA A 127 -11.95 0.33 5.59
N PRO A 128 -11.88 1.67 5.62
CA PRO A 128 -10.81 2.40 6.32
C PRO A 128 -10.65 1.89 7.75
N THR A 129 -9.52 1.24 8.02
CA THR A 129 -9.22 0.60 9.32
C THR A 129 -7.74 0.63 9.62
N SER A 130 -7.38 0.63 10.90
CA SER A 130 -5.98 0.61 11.36
C SER A 130 -5.45 -0.80 11.62
N SER A 131 -6.28 -1.83 11.46
CA SER A 131 -5.86 -3.23 11.58
C SER A 131 -6.74 -4.15 10.75
N GLY A 132 -6.17 -5.29 10.36
CA GLY A 132 -6.88 -6.28 9.56
C GLY A 132 -6.10 -7.58 9.39
N SER A 133 -6.66 -8.46 8.58
CA SER A 133 -6.05 -9.74 8.20
C SER A 133 -5.61 -9.71 6.74
N TRP A 134 -4.65 -10.55 6.40
CA TRP A 134 -4.15 -10.71 5.05
C TRP A 134 -3.83 -12.20 4.78
N SER A 135 -3.83 -12.58 3.49
CA SER A 135 -3.55 -13.94 3.05
C SER A 135 -3.02 -13.94 1.61
N THR A 136 -2.22 -14.94 1.26
CA THR A 136 -1.75 -15.19 -0.13
C THR A 136 -2.59 -16.25 -0.85
N MET A 137 -3.70 -16.71 -0.26
CA MET A 137 -4.54 -17.74 -0.89
C MET A 137 -5.14 -17.33 -2.24
N ASP A 138 -5.38 -16.04 -2.47
CA ASP A 138 -5.88 -15.53 -3.76
C ASP A 138 -4.77 -15.42 -4.83
N ILE A 139 -3.52 -15.71 -4.47
CA ILE A 139 -2.39 -15.74 -5.41
C ILE A 139 -2.21 -17.18 -5.88
N PRO A 140 -2.57 -17.51 -7.15
CA PRO A 140 -2.49 -18.87 -7.65
C PRO A 140 -1.04 -19.32 -7.72
N TYR A 141 -0.68 -20.30 -6.88
CA TYR A 141 0.58 -21.00 -6.99
C TYR A 141 0.40 -22.47 -6.66
N GLU A 142 0.35 -23.34 -7.66
CA GLU A 142 0.35 -24.81 -7.48
C GLU A 142 -0.64 -25.33 -6.40
N SER A 143 -1.78 -24.65 -6.20
CA SER A 143 -2.76 -24.93 -5.14
C SER A 143 -2.26 -24.78 -3.68
N ASN A 144 -1.13 -24.11 -3.46
CA ASN A 144 -0.56 -23.87 -2.14
C ASN A 144 -0.20 -22.38 -1.94
N PRO A 145 -0.55 -21.77 -0.79
CA PRO A 145 -0.21 -20.37 -0.54
C PRO A 145 1.32 -20.18 -0.43
N ARG A 146 1.84 -19.13 -1.08
CA ARG A 146 3.24 -18.72 -0.99
C ARG A 146 3.48 -17.83 0.22
N GLU A 147 4.74 -17.77 0.66
CA GLU A 147 5.15 -16.76 1.62
C GLU A 147 5.03 -15.37 0.98
N ALA A 148 4.41 -14.42 1.68
CA ALA A 148 4.35 -13.04 1.26
C ALA A 148 5.76 -12.45 1.24
N SER A 149 6.08 -11.77 0.15
CA SER A 149 7.33 -11.02 0.03
C SER A 149 7.23 -9.68 0.75
N HIS A 150 6.07 -9.02 0.64
CA HIS A 150 5.79 -7.73 1.28
C HIS A 150 4.31 -7.37 1.17
N LEU A 151 3.90 -6.42 2.01
CA LEU A 151 2.62 -5.75 1.92
C LEU A 151 2.84 -4.25 1.69
N VAL A 152 1.98 -3.65 0.88
CA VAL A 152 1.94 -2.20 0.67
C VAL A 152 0.58 -1.68 1.12
N PHE A 153 0.60 -0.63 1.95
CA PHE A 153 -0.60 -0.04 2.54
C PHE A 153 -0.87 1.32 1.92
N PHE A 154 -2.15 1.57 1.63
CA PHE A 154 -2.60 2.84 1.09
C PHE A 154 -3.79 3.37 1.88
N GLY A 155 -3.86 4.69 2.04
CA GLY A 155 -4.94 5.36 2.73
C GLY A 155 -4.52 6.72 3.28
N THR A 156 -4.99 7.05 4.48
CA THR A 156 -4.81 8.36 5.10
C THR A 156 -4.27 8.26 6.52
N GLU A 157 -3.53 9.26 6.94
CA GLU A 157 -3.17 9.43 8.35
C GLU A 157 -4.43 9.70 9.18
N SER A 158 -4.69 8.88 10.19
CA SER A 158 -5.80 9.09 11.11
C SER A 158 -5.37 10.24 12.02
N GLY A 159 -5.97 11.42 11.84
CA GLY A 159 -5.62 12.64 12.54
C GLY A 159 -5.30 12.37 14.02
N ALA A 160 -4.12 12.82 14.44
CA ALA A 160 -3.50 12.53 15.73
C ALA A 160 -4.53 12.44 16.86
N VAL A 161 -4.61 11.25 17.48
CA VAL A 161 -5.21 11.12 18.81
C VAL A 161 -4.56 12.20 19.69
N PRO A 162 -5.32 13.04 20.41
CA PRO A 162 -4.73 14.06 21.28
C PRO A 162 -3.67 13.39 22.14
N GLU A 163 -2.42 13.76 21.88
CA GLU A 163 -1.28 13.01 22.40
C GLU A 163 -1.36 12.90 23.92
N PRO A 164 -0.61 11.96 24.53
CA PRO A 164 -0.64 11.77 25.96
C PRO A 164 -0.31 13.03 26.82
N ALA A 165 0.13 14.13 26.22
CA ALA A 165 0.25 15.40 26.91
C ALA A 165 -1.11 16.16 27.04
N SER A 166 -2.03 16.00 26.08
CA SER A 166 -3.25 16.82 25.97
C SER A 166 -4.27 16.53 27.07
N TRP A 167 -4.63 15.26 27.26
CA TRP A 167 -5.41 14.79 28.40
C TRP A 167 -4.72 15.06 29.75
N ALA A 168 -3.39 14.93 29.84
CA ALA A 168 -2.63 15.26 31.05
C ALA A 168 -2.73 16.76 31.39
N MET A 169 -2.66 17.65 30.40
CA MET A 169 -2.85 19.10 30.57
C MET A 169 -4.29 19.44 30.96
N MET A 170 -5.30 18.75 30.43
CA MET A 170 -6.69 18.92 30.88
C MET A 170 -6.86 18.51 32.36
N ILE A 171 -6.30 17.37 32.75
CA ILE A 171 -6.34 16.88 34.14
C ILE A 171 -5.58 17.84 35.06
N ALA A 172 -4.39 18.28 34.66
CA ALA A 172 -3.59 19.23 35.41
C ALA A 172 -4.33 20.57 35.58
N GLY A 173 -4.92 21.10 34.51
CA GLY A 173 -5.73 22.32 34.54
C GLY A 173 -6.92 22.21 35.48
N ALA A 174 -7.67 21.10 35.42
CA ALA A 174 -8.79 20.84 36.33
C ALA A 174 -8.32 20.69 37.79
N GLY A 175 -7.20 20.03 38.02
CA GLY A 175 -6.59 19.87 39.33
C GLY A 175 -6.16 21.21 39.96
N ILE A 176 -5.50 22.06 39.19
CA ILE A 176 -5.07 23.40 39.61
C ILE A 176 -6.30 24.28 39.92
N ALA A 177 -7.31 24.28 39.05
CA ALA A 177 -8.54 25.04 39.27
C ALA A 177 -9.26 24.58 40.55
N GLY A 178 -9.39 23.26 40.76
CA GLY A 178 -9.97 22.70 41.97
C GLY A 178 -9.19 23.03 43.24
N ALA A 179 -7.86 22.98 43.18
CA ALA A 179 -6.98 23.34 44.29
C ALA A 179 -7.10 24.82 44.67
N ALA A 180 -7.18 25.71 43.67
CA ALA A 180 -7.37 27.15 43.89
C ALA A 180 -8.70 27.45 44.59
N LEU A 181 -9.79 26.76 44.22
CA LEU A 181 -11.09 26.91 44.88
C LEU A 181 -11.09 26.40 46.32
N ARG A 182 -10.40 25.28 46.61
CA ARG A 182 -10.27 24.77 48.00
C ARG A 182 -9.50 25.74 48.90
N ARG A 183 -8.41 26.35 48.43
CA ARG A 183 -7.61 27.30 49.22
C ARG A 183 -8.42 28.52 49.67
N ARG A 184 -9.27 29.07 48.79
CA ARG A 184 -10.15 30.21 49.13
C ARG A 184 -11.20 29.88 50.20
N ARG A 185 -11.72 28.65 50.22
CA ARG A 185 -12.66 28.21 51.27
C ARG A 185 -11.99 28.14 52.65
N SER A 186 -10.75 27.67 52.71
CA SER A 186 -9.98 27.59 53.97
C SER A 186 -9.69 28.97 54.57
N GLU A 187 -9.43 29.98 53.73
CA GLU A 187 -9.22 31.36 54.19
C GLU A 187 -10.51 32.01 54.72
N LYS A 188 -11.64 31.84 54.03
CA LYS A 188 -12.94 32.31 54.54
C LYS A 188 -13.32 31.68 55.89
N MET A 189 -13.03 30.39 56.07
CA MET A 189 -13.30 29.69 57.34
C MET A 189 -12.39 30.19 58.48
N ARG A 190 -11.16 30.61 58.18
CA ARG A 190 -10.22 31.14 59.18
C ARG A 190 -10.61 32.53 59.69
N SER A 191 -11.12 33.41 58.83
CA SER A 191 -11.59 34.74 59.24
C SER A 191 -12.96 34.74 59.93
N ALA A 192 -13.72 33.64 59.89
CA ALA A 192 -15.02 33.54 60.56
C ALA A 192 -14.93 33.11 62.04
N CYS A 193 -13.74 32.77 62.55
CA CYS A 193 -13.50 32.32 63.92
C CYS A 193 -12.60 33.28 64.73
N ALA A 194 -12.24 34.44 64.15
CA ALA A 194 -11.58 35.55 64.82
C ALA A 194 -12.58 36.68 65.04
#